data_AF-A0A1H0UCI1-F1
#
_entry.id   AF-A0A1H0UCI1-F1
#
_cell.length_a   1.000
_cell.length_b   1.000
_cell.length_c   1.000
_cell.angle_alpha   90.00
_cell.angle_beta   90.00
_cell.angle_gamma   90.00
#
_symmetry.space_group_name_H-M   'P 1'
#
loop_
_entity.id
_entity.type
_entity.pdbx_description
1 polymer ?
#
loop_
_entity_poly.entity_id
_entity_poly.type
_entity_poly.pdbx_seq_one_letter_code
_entity_poly.pdbx_strand_id
1 'polypeptide(L)' 'MENIEYGRSVGINKISAIFAIEDEDKEALEKELINWLILEGYKVSLIQDEMKILVIELT' A
#
# COMPACT_ATOMS: atom_id res chain seq x y z
N MET A 1 -3.30 -3.11 -9.23
CA MET A 1 -4.45 -3.95 -8.81
C MET A 1 -4.15 -5.43 -8.96
N GLU A 2 -3.56 -5.88 -10.08
CA GLU A 2 -3.31 -7.32 -10.34
C GLU A 2 -2.69 -8.10 -9.17
N ASN A 3 -1.66 -7.57 -8.49
CA ASN A 3 -1.05 -8.26 -7.35
C ASN A 3 -1.97 -8.37 -6.12
N ILE A 4 -2.84 -7.37 -5.91
CA ILE A 4 -3.84 -7.34 -4.83
C ILE A 4 -4.96 -8.35 -5.13
N GLU A 5 -5.46 -8.34 -6.36
CA GLU A 5 -6.49 -9.27 -6.84
C GLU A 5 -5.99 -10.72 -6.83
N TYR A 6 -4.78 -10.94 -7.34
CA TYR A 6 -4.10 -12.23 -7.28
C TYR A 6 -3.95 -12.68 -5.82
N GLY A 7 -3.46 -11.80 -4.94
CA GLY A 7 -3.32 -12.08 -3.52
C GLY A 7 -4.63 -12.54 -2.89
N ARG A 8 -5.73 -11.83 -3.15
CA ARG A 8 -7.06 -12.23 -2.68
C ARG A 8 -7.47 -13.59 -3.24
N SER A 9 -7.23 -13.84 -4.54
CA SER A 9 -7.61 -15.11 -5.20
C SER A 9 -6.89 -16.34 -4.63
N VAL A 10 -5.71 -16.17 -4.04
CA VAL A 10 -4.91 -17.25 -3.45
C VAL A 10 -4.94 -17.26 -1.92
N GLY A 11 -5.79 -16.44 -1.29
CA GLY A 11 -5.97 -16.41 0.17
C GLY A 11 -4.87 -15.67 0.95
N ILE A 12 -4.17 -14.72 0.30
CA ILE A 12 -3.29 -13.79 1.01
C ILE A 12 -4.14 -12.77 1.77
N ASN A 13 -3.82 -12.60 3.05
CA ASN A 13 -4.54 -11.67 3.94
C ASN A 13 -3.83 -10.31 4.09
N LYS A 14 -2.54 -10.23 3.74
CA LYS A 14 -1.73 -9.02 3.88
C LYS A 14 -0.69 -8.91 2.76
N ILE A 15 -0.52 -7.71 2.22
CA ILE A 15 0.55 -7.33 1.29
C ILE A 15 1.34 -6.19 1.93
N SER A 16 2.67 -6.24 1.79
CA SER A 16 3.55 -5.12 2.15
C SER A 16 4.22 -4.58 0.91
N ALA A 17 4.24 -3.26 0.76
CA ALA A 17 4.93 -2.54 -0.31
C ALA A 17 5.96 -1.58 0.29
N ILE A 18 7.14 -1.50 -0.32
CA ILE A 18 8.20 -0.57 0.10
C ILE A 18 8.13 0.65 -0.81
N PHE A 19 8.08 1.84 -0.22
CA PHE A 19 8.19 3.09 -0.96
C PHE A 19 9.67 3.43 -1.17
N ALA A 20 10.15 3.19 -2.39
CA ALA A 20 11.43 3.68 -2.88
C ALA A 20 11.16 4.72 -3.98
N ILE A 21 10.71 5.90 -3.59
CA ILE A 21 10.37 7.00 -4.50
C ILE A 21 11.46 8.07 -4.41
N GLU A 22 12.18 8.28 -5.50
CA GLU A 22 13.16 9.37 -5.69
C GLU A 22 12.52 10.56 -6.42
N ASP A 23 11.33 10.97 -5.98
CA ASP A 23 10.55 12.06 -6.56
C ASP A 23 10.40 13.20 -5.54
N GLU A 24 10.41 14.44 -6.02
CA GLU A 24 10.20 15.64 -5.18
C GLU A 24 8.79 15.64 -4.57
N ASP A 25 7.81 15.08 -5.28
CA ASP A 25 6.40 15.01 -4.88
C ASP A 25 6.04 13.68 -4.15
N LYS A 26 7.03 12.93 -3.68
CA LYS A 26 6.82 11.61 -3.04
C LYS A 26 5.77 11.60 -1.93
N GLU A 27 5.66 12.68 -1.16
CA GLU A 27 4.69 12.78 -0.06
C GLU A 27 3.25 12.93 -0.57
N ALA A 28 3.06 13.63 -1.69
CA ALA A 28 1.76 13.78 -2.34
C ALA A 28 1.32 12.46 -2.97
N LEU A 29 2.24 11.79 -3.69
CA LEU A 29 2.01 10.48 -4.29
C LEU A 29 1.68 9.42 -3.23
N GLU A 30 2.40 9.41 -2.11
CA GLU A 30 2.13 8.53 -0.98
C GLU A 30 0.73 8.76 -0.40
N LYS A 31 0.34 10.01 -0.18
CA LYS A 31 -1.00 10.35 0.33
C LYS A 31 -2.10 9.96 -0.64
N GLU A 32 -1.94 10.22 -1.94
CA GLU A 32 -2.92 9.81 -2.94
C GLU A 32 -3.09 8.29 -2.96
N LEU A 33 -1.99 7.53 -2.94
CA LEU A 33 -2.04 6.07 -2.95
C LEU A 33 -2.73 5.52 -1.70
N ILE A 34 -2.38 6.04 -0.51
CA ILE A 34 -3.01 5.64 0.76
C ILE A 34 -4.51 5.94 0.74
N ASN A 35 -4.89 7.14 0.31
CA ASN A 35 -6.30 7.53 0.24
C ASN A 35 -7.08 6.64 -0.73
N TRP A 36 -6.51 6.36 -1.91
CA TRP A 36 -7.15 5.49 -2.89
C TRP A 36 -7.37 4.08 -2.33
N LEU A 37 -6.38 3.49 -1.66
CA LEU A 37 -6.53 2.16 -1.05
C LEU A 37 -7.60 2.14 0.05
N ILE A 38 -7.70 3.20 0.85
CA ILE A 38 -8.76 3.33 1.86
C ILE A 38 -10.15 3.41 1.19
N LEU A 39 -10.28 4.17 0.10
CA LEU A 39 -11.54 4.30 -0.65
C LEU A 39 -11.98 2.98 -1.28
N GLU A 40 -11.03 2.14 -1.71
CA GLU A 40 -11.28 0.78 -2.18
C GLU A 40 -11.63 -0.22 -1.06
N GLY A 41 -11.63 0.24 0.20
CA GLY A 41 -12.03 -0.57 1.36
C GLY A 41 -10.89 -1.39 1.99
N TYR A 42 -9.65 -1.15 1.58
CA TYR A 42 -8.49 -1.78 2.21
C TYR A 42 -8.14 -1.10 3.53
N LYS A 43 -7.77 -1.90 4.52
CA LYS A 43 -7.15 -1.38 5.74
C LYS A 43 -5.65 -1.25 5.53
N VAL A 44 -5.14 -0.04 5.71
CA VAL A 44 -3.73 0.28 5.45
C VAL A 44 -3.03 0.77 6.72
N SER A 45 -1.76 0.44 6.86
CA SER A 45 -0.88 1.03 7.87
C SER A 45 0.47 1.38 7.26
N LEU A 46 0.99 2.56 7.59
CA LEU A 46 2.31 3.00 7.17
C LEU A 46 3.29 2.83 8.33
N ILE A 47 4.40 2.13 8.06
CA ILE A 47 5.51 1.96 8.99
C ILE A 47 6.66 2.82 8.44
N GLN A 48 7.18 3.73 9.26
CA GLN A 48 8.28 4.62 8.90
C GLN A 48 9.51 4.28 9.74
N ASP A 49 10.50 3.66 9.08
CA ASP A 49 11.83 3.32 9.65
C ASP A 49 12.91 3.79 8.65
N GLU A 50 14.00 3.04 8.44
CA GLU A 50 14.98 3.30 7.35
C GLU A 50 14.31 3.43 5.96
N MET A 51 13.20 2.72 5.75
CA MET A 51 12.32 2.87 4.60
C MET A 51 10.86 2.98 5.04
N LYS A 52 10.02 3.54 4.17
CA LYS A 52 8.56 3.56 4.38
C LYS A 52 7.94 2.29 3.83
N ILE A 53 7.21 1.55 4.67
CA ILE A 53 6.51 0.32 4.31
C ILE A 53 5.01 0.52 4.44
N LEU A 54 4.29 0.30 3.36
CA LEU A 54 2.84 0.25 3.34
C LEU A 54 2.37 -1.18 3.55
N VAL A 55 1.62 -1.43 4.61
CA VAL A 55 0.95 -2.71 4.83
C VAL A 55 -0.51 -2.54 4.44
N ILE A 56 -1.01 -3.44 3.59
CA ILE A 56 -2.36 -3.47 3.06
C ILE A 56 -2.99 -4.78 3.50
N GLU A 57 -4.05 -4.72 4.29
CA GLU A 57 -4.85 -5.89 4.66
C GLU A 57 -5.91 -6.13 3.58
N LEU A 58 -5.89 -7.33 3.00
CA LEU A 58 -6.83 -7.74 1.97
C LEU A 58 -8.07 -8.31 2.68
N THR A 59 -9.17 -7.57 2.61
CA THR A 59 -10.50 -7.98 3.07
C THR A 59 -11.23 -8.81 2.04
#